data_AF-A0A2N5KIR3-F1
#
_entry.id   AF-A0A2N5KIR3-F1
#
_cell.length_a   1.000
_cell.length_b   1.000
_cell.length_c   1.000
_cell.angle_alpha   90.00
_cell.angle_beta   90.00
_cell.angle_gamma   90.00
#
_symmetry.space_group_name_H-M   'P 1'
#
loop_
_entity.id
_entity.type
_entity.pdbx_description
1 polymer ?
#
loop_
_entity_poly.entity_id
_entity_poly.type
_entity_poly.pdbx_seq_one_letter_code
_entity_poly.pdbx_strand_id
1 'polypeptide(L)'
;MSEQKPLPTIWRTPDELWEIIEPILKEHDPPRSTGRPRINQREALDAIIFRMRSGCQWNRLPGELPDDSSVHRTFQRWVESGVLELIWERLIEECEELGGVDFEWQA
;
A
#
# COMPACT_ATOMS: atom_id res chain seq x y z
N MET A 1 -16.36 -7.03 29.40
CA MET A 1 -15.10 -7.08 28.63
C MET A 1 -15.51 -7.27 27.19
N SER A 2 -15.48 -6.22 26.37
CA SER A 2 -15.82 -6.34 24.95
C SER A 2 -14.80 -7.24 24.27
N GLU A 3 -15.25 -8.32 23.63
CA GLU A 3 -14.40 -9.12 22.74
C GLU A 3 -13.86 -8.20 21.62
N GLN A 4 -12.59 -7.83 21.70
CA GLN A 4 -11.90 -7.21 20.58
C GLN A 4 -11.69 -8.30 19.51
N LYS A 5 -12.55 -8.28 18.49
CA LYS A 5 -12.36 -9.13 17.31
C LYS A 5 -11.19 -8.56 16.50
N PRO A 6 -10.19 -9.36 16.09
CA PRO A 6 -9.10 -8.87 15.27
C PRO A 6 -9.65 -8.31 13.97
N LEU A 7 -9.10 -7.17 13.54
CA LEU A 7 -9.46 -6.57 12.26
C LEU A 7 -9.22 -7.58 11.13
N PRO A 8 -10.12 -7.64 10.14
CA PRO A 8 -9.94 -8.54 9.02
C PRO A 8 -8.65 -8.19 8.29
N THR A 9 -8.00 -9.24 7.79
CA THR A 9 -6.84 -9.08 6.91
C THR A 9 -7.21 -8.25 5.67
N ILE A 10 -6.42 -7.22 5.37
CA ILE A 10 -6.53 -6.48 4.12
C ILE A 10 -5.79 -7.21 2.98
N TRP A 11 -6.47 -7.42 1.85
CA TRP A 11 -5.90 -7.94 0.60
C TRP A 11 -5.94 -6.94 -0.55
N ARG A 12 -6.76 -5.90 -0.37
CA ARG A 12 -7.01 -4.80 -1.28
C ARG A 12 -7.08 -3.54 -0.43
N THR A 13 -6.83 -2.40 -1.03
CA THR A 13 -6.83 -1.09 -0.39
C THR A 13 -8.28 -0.66 -0.19
N PRO A 14 -8.83 -0.63 1.04
CA PRO A 14 -10.16 -0.09 1.30
C PRO A 14 -10.23 1.40 0.94
N ASP A 15 -11.44 1.92 0.74
CA ASP A 15 -11.62 3.33 0.36
C ASP A 15 -11.01 4.29 1.41
N GLU A 16 -11.26 4.05 2.69
CA GLU A 16 -10.73 4.85 3.81
C GLU A 16 -9.20 4.88 3.81
N LEU A 17 -8.55 3.74 3.56
CA LEU A 17 -7.09 3.67 3.45
C LEU A 17 -6.59 4.41 2.19
N TRP A 18 -7.34 4.32 1.10
CA TRP A 18 -6.99 5.02 -0.14
C TRP A 18 -7.08 6.54 0.01
N GLU A 19 -8.05 7.05 0.75
CA GLU A 19 -8.19 8.48 1.03
C GLU A 19 -6.98 9.06 1.77
N ILE A 20 -6.31 8.26 2.61
CA ILE A 20 -5.06 8.63 3.29
C ILE A 20 -3.87 8.60 2.34
N ILE A 21 -3.80 7.59 1.47
CA ILE A 21 -2.63 7.34 0.60
C ILE A 21 -2.63 8.20 -0.67
N GLU A 22 -3.79 8.45 -1.26
CA GLU A 22 -3.92 9.15 -2.54
C GLU A 22 -3.24 10.54 -2.55
N PRO A 23 -3.38 11.39 -1.51
CA PRO A 23 -2.68 12.67 -1.47
C PRO A 23 -1.16 12.55 -1.52
N ILE A 24 -0.58 11.57 -0.81
CA ILE A 24 0.86 11.30 -0.81
C ILE A 24 1.32 10.92 -2.23
N LEU A 25 0.55 10.07 -2.91
CA LEU A 25 0.88 9.65 -4.28
C LEU A 25 0.73 10.79 -5.30
N LYS A 26 -0.24 11.68 -5.11
CA LYS A 26 -0.41 12.88 -5.95
C LYS A 26 0.79 13.82 -5.83
N GLU A 27 1.39 13.94 -4.65
CA GLU A 27 2.55 14.79 -4.40
C GLU A 27 3.86 14.12 -4.86
N HIS A 28 4.07 12.86 -4.49
CA HIS A 28 5.37 12.20 -4.61
C HIS A 28 5.51 11.24 -5.81
N ASP A 29 4.40 10.76 -6.39
CA ASP A 29 4.41 9.98 -7.64
C ASP A 29 3.36 10.52 -8.66
N PRO A 30 3.38 11.82 -9.01
CA PRO A 30 2.35 12.42 -9.86
C PRO A 30 2.35 11.77 -11.25
N PRO A 31 1.17 11.64 -11.92
CA PRO A 31 1.07 11.06 -13.25
C PRO A 31 2.10 11.63 -14.24
N ARG A 32 2.59 10.78 -15.15
CA ARG A 32 3.52 11.23 -16.19
C ARG A 32 2.84 12.28 -17.07
N SER A 33 3.54 13.40 -17.30
CA SER A 33 3.09 14.46 -18.23
C SER A 33 3.20 14.05 -19.70
N THR A 34 4.02 13.05 -20.03
CA THR A 34 4.26 12.58 -21.40
C THR A 34 4.52 11.06 -21.45
N GLY A 35 4.30 10.48 -22.64
CA GLY A 35 4.55 9.06 -22.91
C GLY A 35 3.39 8.14 -22.48
N ARG A 36 3.68 6.84 -22.36
CA ARG A 36 2.67 5.84 -21.93
C ARG A 36 2.22 6.14 -20.49
N PRO A 37 0.90 6.19 -20.22
CA PRO A 37 0.37 6.35 -18.88
C PRO A 37 0.91 5.27 -17.93
N ARG A 38 1.10 5.64 -16.66
CA ARG A 38 1.37 4.67 -15.60
C ARG A 38 0.11 3.83 -15.34
N ILE A 39 0.30 2.65 -14.77
CA ILE A 39 -0.82 1.83 -14.28
C ILE A 39 -1.58 2.58 -13.18
N ASN A 40 -2.83 2.17 -12.95
CA ASN A 40 -3.62 2.70 -11.85
C ASN A 40 -2.87 2.46 -10.53
N GLN A 41 -2.67 3.52 -9.75
CA GLN A 41 -1.86 3.47 -8.54
C GLN A 41 -2.52 2.68 -7.41
N ARG A 42 -3.86 2.70 -7.31
CA ARG A 42 -4.59 1.89 -6.32
C ARG A 42 -4.50 0.41 -6.66
N GLU A 43 -4.66 0.06 -7.93
CA GLU A 43 -4.48 -1.33 -8.37
C GLU A 43 -3.03 -1.81 -8.23
N ALA A 44 -2.05 -0.92 -8.42
CA ALA A 44 -0.65 -1.21 -8.14
C ALA A 44 -0.44 -1.51 -6.65
N LEU A 45 -1.02 -0.68 -5.77
CA LEU A 45 -0.95 -0.88 -4.32
C LEU A 45 -1.62 -2.18 -3.89
N ASP A 46 -2.80 -2.50 -4.44
CA ASP A 46 -3.48 -3.78 -4.21
C ASP A 46 -2.57 -4.97 -4.54
N ALA A 47 -1.91 -4.92 -5.70
CA ALA A 47 -1.00 -5.98 -6.13
C ALA A 47 0.25 -6.08 -5.25
N ILE A 48 0.78 -4.93 -4.80
CA ILE A 48 1.90 -4.87 -3.85
C ILE A 48 1.50 -5.48 -2.51
N ILE A 49 0.34 -5.11 -1.95
CA ILE A 49 -0.20 -5.68 -0.70
C ILE A 49 -0.33 -7.19 -0.86
N PHE A 50 -0.95 -7.66 -1.95
CA PHE A 50 -1.11 -9.09 -2.21
C PHE A 50 0.25 -9.80 -2.26
N ARG A 51 1.23 -9.28 -2.99
CA ARG A 51 2.57 -9.86 -3.10
C ARG A 51 3.27 -9.91 -1.74
N MET A 52 3.22 -8.84 -0.96
CA MET A 52 3.91 -8.78 0.33
C MET A 52 3.30 -9.76 1.34
N ARG A 53 1.97 -9.92 1.29
CA ARG A 53 1.26 -10.86 2.17
C ARG A 53 1.40 -12.32 1.77
N SER A 54 1.28 -12.61 0.48
CA SER A 54 1.35 -13.99 -0.04
C SER A 54 2.78 -14.52 -0.18
N GLY A 55 3.76 -13.63 -0.33
CA GLY A 55 5.14 -14.01 -0.66
C GLY A 55 5.31 -14.59 -2.06
N CYS A 56 4.30 -14.47 -2.94
CA CYS A 56 4.43 -14.97 -4.30
C CYS A 56 5.53 -14.23 -5.09
N GLN A 57 6.08 -14.92 -6.08
CA GLN A 57 7.01 -14.31 -7.02
C GLN A 57 6.26 -13.26 -7.88
N TRP A 58 6.95 -12.20 -8.29
CA TRP A 58 6.33 -11.14 -9.12
C TRP A 58 5.65 -11.71 -10.38
N ASN A 59 6.30 -12.63 -11.08
CA ASN A 59 5.76 -13.30 -12.28
C ASN A 59 4.67 -14.35 -12.00
N ARG A 60 4.21 -14.45 -10.75
CA ARG A 60 3.14 -15.35 -10.29
C ARG A 60 1.98 -14.58 -9.66
N LEU A 61 1.89 -13.27 -9.89
CA LEU A 61 0.71 -12.51 -9.51
C LEU A 61 -0.55 -13.08 -10.18
N PRO A 62 -1.68 -13.18 -9.46
CA PRO A 62 -2.98 -13.54 -10.03
C PRO A 62 -3.34 -12.70 -11.25
N GLY A 63 -4.03 -13.30 -12.22
CA GLY A 63 -4.40 -12.64 -13.47
C GLY A 63 -5.43 -11.52 -13.32
N GLU A 64 -6.14 -11.44 -12.18
CA GLU A 64 -7.00 -10.31 -11.86
C GLU A 64 -6.26 -9.05 -11.40
N LEU A 65 -4.95 -9.14 -11.16
CA LEU A 65 -4.10 -7.99 -10.82
C LEU A 65 -3.46 -7.39 -12.08
N PRO A 66 -2.98 -6.13 -12.01
CA PRO A 66 -2.23 -5.54 -13.11
C PRO A 66 -0.98 -6.35 -13.46
N ASP A 67 -0.43 -6.06 -14.64
CA ASP A 67 0.75 -6.78 -15.13
C ASP A 67 1.93 -6.69 -14.15
N ASP A 68 2.57 -7.84 -13.92
CA ASP A 68 3.64 -8.01 -12.95
C ASP A 68 4.81 -7.04 -13.15
N SER A 69 5.17 -6.80 -14.40
CA SER A 69 6.27 -5.91 -14.77
C SER A 69 5.99 -4.46 -14.36
N SER A 70 4.75 -3.99 -14.53
CA SER A 70 4.31 -2.65 -14.16
C SER A 70 4.10 -2.48 -12.68
N VAL A 71 3.60 -3.51 -11.99
CA VAL A 71 3.52 -3.53 -10.54
C VAL A 71 4.93 -3.46 -9.95
N HIS A 72 5.85 -4.32 -10.39
CA HIS A 72 7.22 -4.34 -9.89
C HIS A 72 7.94 -3.01 -10.14
N ARG A 73 7.82 -2.43 -11.34
CA ARG A 73 8.39 -1.12 -11.66
C ARG A 73 7.77 0.02 -10.85
N THR A 74 6.50 -0.10 -10.46
CA THR A 74 5.85 0.86 -9.55
C THR A 74 6.36 0.70 -8.13
N PHE A 75 6.47 -0.53 -7.64
CA PHE A 75 7.06 -0.84 -6.35
C PHE A 75 8.50 -0.30 -6.23
N GLN A 76 9.38 -0.60 -7.18
CA GLN A 76 10.76 -0.10 -7.18
C GLN A 76 10.81 1.42 -7.18
N ARG A 77 9.99 2.08 -8.00
CA ARG A 77 9.92 3.54 -8.05
C ARG A 77 9.48 4.13 -6.70
N TRP A 78 8.50 3.53 -6.03
CA TRP A 78 8.01 4.00 -4.73
C TRP A 78 9.01 3.79 -3.61
N VAL A 79 9.78 2.69 -3.65
CA VAL A 79 10.92 2.45 -2.74
C VAL A 79 12.01 3.50 -2.97
N GLU A 80 12.40 3.73 -4.23
CA GLU A 80 13.45 4.70 -4.57
C GLU A 80 13.07 6.14 -4.20
N SER A 81 11.78 6.48 -4.27
CA SER A 81 11.27 7.82 -3.96
C SER A 81 10.89 8.03 -2.50
N GLY A 82 10.98 7.02 -1.63
CA GLY A 82 10.57 7.12 -0.22
C GLY A 82 9.06 7.14 0.01
N VAL A 83 8.25 6.80 -1.00
CA VAL A 83 6.77 6.90 -0.93
C VAL A 83 6.20 5.89 0.05
N LEU A 84 6.78 4.68 0.12
CA LEU A 84 6.29 3.65 1.04
C LEU A 84 6.55 4.03 2.50
N GLU A 85 7.68 4.70 2.75
CA GLU A 85 8.05 5.23 4.06
C GLU A 85 7.10 6.34 4.50
N LEU A 86 6.74 7.26 3.60
CA LEU A 86 5.75 8.31 3.89
C LEU A 86 4.35 7.74 4.15
N ILE A 87 3.94 6.73 3.38
CA ILE A 87 2.67 6.02 3.64
C ILE A 87 2.73 5.36 5.02
N TRP A 88 3.84 4.70 5.36
CA TRP A 88 4.01 4.05 6.65
C TRP A 88 3.95 5.02 7.83
N GLU A 89 4.66 6.14 7.74
CA GLU A 89 4.64 7.22 8.73
C GLU A 89 3.22 7.75 8.95
N ARG A 90 2.51 8.07 7.86
CA ARG A 90 1.13 8.57 7.94
C ARG A 90 0.18 7.57 8.58
N LEU A 91 0.35 6.27 8.32
CA LEU A 91 -0.48 5.24 8.93
C LEU A 91 -0.19 5.06 10.42
N ILE A 92 1.06 5.23 10.84
CA ILE A 92 1.41 5.24 12.27
C ILE A 92 0.70 6.40 12.97
N GLU A 93 0.80 7.61 12.43
CA GLU A 93 0.15 8.80 13.01
C GLU A 93 -1.36 8.59 13.19
N GLU A 94 -2.05 8.10 12.16
CA GLU A 94 -3.48 7.79 12.24
C GLU A 94 -3.78 6.72 13.31
N CYS A 95 -2.94 5.70 13.44
CA CYS A 95 -3.15 4.67 14.44
C CYS A 95 -2.83 5.16 15.87
N GLU A 96 -1.88 6.07 16.04
CA GLU A 96 -1.60 6.75 17.31
C GLU A 96 -2.77 7.64 17.74
N GLU A 97 -3.33 8.43 16.81
CA GLU A 97 -4.52 9.26 17.04
C GLU A 97 -5.73 8.43 17.48
N LEU A 98 -5.89 7.23 16.90
CA LEU A 98 -6.95 6.29 17.26
C LEU A 98 -6.66 5.50 18.55
N GLY A 99 -5.47 5.63 19.14
CA GLY A 99 -5.03 4.84 20.30
C GLY A 99 -4.92 3.34 20.01
N GLY A 100 -4.72 2.96 18.74
CA GLY A 100 -4.74 1.59 18.25
C GLY A 100 -3.39 0.87 18.22
N VAL A 101 -2.29 1.59 18.45
CA VAL A 101 -0.94 0.99 18.53
C VAL A 101 -0.50 0.93 19.98
N ASP A 102 -0.38 -0.29 20.50
CA ASP A 102 0.27 -0.55 21.77
C ASP A 102 1.75 -0.86 21.48
N PHE A 103 2.63 0.11 21.72
CA PHE A 103 4.08 -0.05 21.50
C PHE A 103 4.77 -0.82 22.63
N GLU A 104 4.02 -1.42 23.56
CA GLU A 104 4.59 -2.33 24.54
C GLU A 104 5.27 -3.50 23.82
N TRP A 105 6.60 -3.51 23.94
CA TRP A 105 7.43 -4.56 23.36
C TRP A 105 7.03 -5.91 23.97
N GLN A 106 6.43 -6.78 23.14
CA GLN A 106 6.06 -8.12 23.55
C GLN A 106 7.26 -9.06 23.44
N ALA A 107 8.03 -9.18 24.51
CA ALA A 107 8.98 -10.28 24.67
C ALA A 107 8.90 -10.91 26.06
#